data_AF-A0A0S9R5T1-F1
#
_entry.id   AF-A0A0S9R5T1-F1
#
_cell.length_a   1.000
_cell.length_b   1.000
_cell.length_c   1.000
_cell.angle_alpha   90.00
_cell.angle_beta   90.00
_cell.angle_gamma   90.00
#
_symmetry.space_group_name_H-M   'P 1'
#
loop_
_entity.id
_entity.type
_entity.pdbx_description
1 polymer ?
#
loop_
_entity_poly.entity_id
_entity_poly.type
_entity_poly.pdbx_seq_one_letter_code
_entity_poly.pdbx_strand_id
1 'polypeptide(L)'
;MGTIAKLTFEPVSDNYCRVLSLDGGGAKGFYTLGVLREIEAMLDCPLYKRFDLVFGTSTGAIIAALIALGYEVEQIHALYKEHVPRIMKAKTARGKSNALQKLAQDVFQDKKFGEFKTGVGIVTTKWVIEQPMIFKGSVVQAHGRTGTFADGFGCTIADAVQASCSAYPFFKRKIVTTANGDQVELIDGGYCANNPTLYAIADATVAMKALRDNVRVVSIGVGVYPEPKPSLLYWFAKKLVSVKLLQKTLEINTQSMDQLRVIMFKDIQTVRISDVFEKPEMATDLFEHNMAKLNILRQRGSESFASREPLLRKFLC
;
A
#
# COMPACT_ATOMS: atom_id res chain seq x y z
N MET A 1 -39.59 2.80 17.73
CA MET A 1 -39.10 4.19 17.59
C MET A 1 -37.94 4.38 18.53
N GLY A 2 -36.76 4.77 18.01
CA GLY A 2 -35.58 5.25 18.76
C GLY A 2 -34.80 4.15 19.48
N THR A 3 -33.48 4.00 19.35
CA THR A 3 -32.46 5.05 19.18
C THR A 3 -31.23 4.44 18.49
N ILE A 4 -30.93 4.87 17.26
CA ILE A 4 -29.64 4.60 16.61
C ILE A 4 -28.68 5.64 17.14
N ALA A 5 -27.61 5.19 17.79
CA ALA A 5 -26.52 6.04 18.23
C ALA A 5 -25.93 6.79 17.02
N LYS A 6 -26.07 8.12 17.03
CA LYS A 6 -25.37 9.01 16.10
C LYS A 6 -23.88 8.97 16.45
N LEU A 7 -23.06 8.47 15.53
CA LEU A 7 -21.62 8.67 15.55
C LEU A 7 -21.34 10.16 15.34
N THR A 8 -20.79 10.82 16.36
CA THR A 8 -20.31 12.20 16.28
C THR A 8 -18.83 12.22 15.93
N PHE A 9 -18.49 12.52 14.68
CA PHE A 9 -17.21 13.14 14.34
C PHE A 9 -17.47 14.10 13.18
N GLU A 10 -17.11 15.36 13.36
CA GLU A 10 -17.15 16.34 12.28
C GLU A 10 -15.94 16.10 11.37
N PRO A 11 -16.12 15.66 10.10
CA PRO A 11 -15.06 15.78 9.11
C PRO A 11 -14.65 17.25 9.02
N VAL A 12 -13.38 17.52 8.68
CA VAL A 12 -12.96 18.88 8.34
C VAL A 12 -13.95 19.36 7.28
N SER A 13 -14.71 20.41 7.60
CA SER A 13 -15.89 20.84 6.85
C SER A 13 -15.51 21.57 5.56
N ASP A 14 -14.60 20.98 4.79
CA ASP A 14 -14.30 21.40 3.43
C ASP A 14 -14.80 20.36 2.44
N ASN A 15 -14.87 20.77 1.18
CA ASN A 15 -15.38 19.91 0.12
C ASN A 15 -14.30 18.96 -0.44
N TYR A 16 -13.15 18.79 0.23
CA TYR A 16 -12.04 18.00 -0.31
C TYR A 16 -12.20 16.51 -0.07
N CYS A 17 -11.77 15.72 -1.07
CA CYS A 17 -11.56 14.28 -0.94
C CYS A 17 -10.06 14.01 -0.93
N ARG A 18 -9.53 13.65 0.23
CA ARG A 18 -8.11 13.43 0.49
C ARG A 18 -7.77 11.96 0.33
N VAL A 19 -6.89 11.68 -0.60
CA VAL A 19 -6.46 10.33 -0.97
C VAL A 19 -5.01 10.12 -0.58
N LEU A 20 -4.74 9.07 0.17
CA LEU A 20 -3.40 8.55 0.43
C LEU A 20 -3.17 7.30 -0.42
N SER A 21 -2.13 7.28 -1.24
CA SER A 21 -1.77 6.13 -2.07
C SER A 21 -0.36 5.65 -1.74
N LEU A 22 -0.21 4.37 -1.41
CA LEU A 22 1.03 3.77 -0.94
C LEU A 22 1.51 2.68 -1.90
N ASP A 23 2.69 2.88 -2.48
CA ASP A 23 3.28 1.94 -3.44
C ASP A 23 3.72 0.61 -2.79
N GLY A 24 3.81 -0.43 -3.61
CA GLY A 24 4.48 -1.68 -3.28
C GLY A 24 6.01 -1.57 -3.35
N GLY A 25 6.70 -2.44 -2.61
CA GLY A 25 8.17 -2.39 -2.56
C GLY A 25 8.86 -3.27 -1.53
N GLY A 26 8.19 -4.29 -0.99
CA GLY A 26 8.77 -5.19 0.01
C GLY A 26 9.29 -4.43 1.23
N ALA A 27 10.51 -4.76 1.68
CA ALA A 27 11.15 -4.13 2.83
C ALA A 27 11.35 -2.61 2.69
N LYS A 28 11.31 -2.06 1.47
CA LYS A 28 11.52 -0.63 1.26
C LYS A 28 10.39 0.24 1.83
N GLY A 29 9.29 -0.35 2.32
CA GLY A 29 8.22 0.35 3.05
C GLY A 29 8.69 1.08 4.32
N PHE A 30 9.90 0.81 4.84
CA PHE A 30 10.53 1.65 5.88
C PHE A 30 10.70 3.11 5.43
N TYR A 31 10.98 3.35 4.14
CA TYR A 31 11.00 4.69 3.56
C TYR A 31 9.63 5.35 3.68
N THR A 32 8.57 4.64 3.28
CA THR A 32 7.18 5.10 3.35
C THR A 32 6.81 5.49 4.78
N LEU A 33 7.18 4.69 5.79
CA LEU A 33 6.94 4.99 7.20
C LEU A 33 7.72 6.22 7.70
N GLY A 34 8.90 6.49 7.14
CA GLY A 34 9.64 7.72 7.39
C GLY A 34 8.86 8.96 6.92
N VAL A 35 8.35 8.93 5.69
CA VAL A 35 7.52 10.02 5.13
C VAL A 35 6.24 10.20 5.94
N LEU A 36 5.53 9.10 6.23
CA LEU A 36 4.26 9.12 6.94
C LEU A 36 4.38 9.66 8.37
N ARG A 37 5.50 9.40 9.05
CA ARG A 37 5.78 9.92 10.39
C ARG A 37 5.76 11.44 10.39
N GLU A 38 6.43 12.05 9.42
CA GLU A 38 6.47 13.51 9.31
C GLU A 38 5.11 14.08 8.94
N ILE A 39 4.35 13.41 8.05
CA ILE A 39 2.97 13.82 7.72
C ILE A 39 2.05 13.75 8.94
N GLU A 40 2.09 12.66 9.71
CA GLU A 40 1.25 12.50 10.90
C GLU A 40 1.60 13.56 11.96
N ALA A 41 2.89 13.82 12.19
CA ALA A 41 3.35 14.86 13.10
C ALA A 41 2.94 16.28 12.62
N MET A 42 3.02 16.54 11.31
CA MET A 42 2.60 17.82 10.72
C MET A 42 1.10 18.08 10.90
N LEU A 43 0.27 17.03 10.84
CA LEU A 43 -1.18 17.09 10.96
C LEU A 43 -1.67 17.09 12.41
N ASP A 44 -0.84 16.66 13.36
CA ASP A 44 -1.19 16.48 14.76
C ASP A 44 -2.45 15.62 14.98
N CYS A 45 -2.65 14.62 14.12
CA CYS A 45 -3.74 13.66 14.25
C CYS A 45 -3.42 12.36 13.49
N PRO A 46 -3.99 11.22 13.91
CA PRO A 46 -3.86 9.97 13.17
C PRO A 46 -4.33 10.10 11.72
N LEU A 47 -3.57 9.50 10.79
CA LEU A 47 -3.77 9.72 9.35
C LEU A 47 -5.18 9.38 8.84
N TYR A 48 -5.85 8.39 9.43
CA TYR A 48 -7.22 8.02 9.04
C TYR A 48 -8.26 9.11 9.29
N LYS A 49 -7.97 10.07 10.18
CA LYS A 49 -8.85 11.21 10.45
C LYS A 49 -8.73 12.29 9.38
N ARG A 50 -7.64 12.28 8.61
CA ARG A 50 -7.37 13.29 7.59
C ARG A 50 -7.54 12.77 6.16
N PHE A 51 -7.33 11.49 5.92
CA PHE A 51 -7.51 10.89 4.60
C PHE A 51 -8.86 10.15 4.53
N ASP A 52 -9.68 10.51 3.54
CA ASP A 52 -10.98 9.88 3.26
C ASP A 52 -10.83 8.52 2.54
N LEU A 53 -9.69 8.33 1.89
CA LEU A 53 -9.39 7.14 1.10
C LEU A 53 -7.91 6.77 1.21
N VAL A 54 -7.61 5.54 1.60
CA VAL A 54 -6.23 5.01 1.70
C VAL A 54 -6.07 3.78 0.82
N PHE A 55 -5.20 3.86 -0.17
CA PHE A 55 -4.88 2.76 -1.07
C PHE A 55 -3.48 2.22 -0.81
N GLY A 56 -3.32 0.92 -0.97
CA GLY A 56 -2.05 0.26 -0.79
C GLY A 56 -1.88 -0.97 -1.66
N THR A 57 -0.67 -1.15 -2.17
CA THR A 57 -0.23 -2.36 -2.88
C THR A 57 0.91 -3.02 -2.12
N SER A 58 0.87 -4.34 -1.94
CA SER A 58 1.95 -5.11 -1.30
C SER A 58 2.30 -4.54 0.09
N THR A 59 3.54 -4.15 0.34
CA THR A 59 3.89 -3.46 1.60
C THR A 59 3.02 -2.23 1.88
N GLY A 60 2.60 -1.49 0.86
CA GLY A 60 1.67 -0.38 0.99
C GLY A 60 0.31 -0.83 1.49
N ALA A 61 -0.14 -2.05 1.15
CA ALA A 61 -1.39 -2.62 1.65
C ALA A 61 -1.33 -2.94 3.16
N ILE A 62 -0.19 -3.42 3.67
CA ILE A 62 0.02 -3.62 5.12
C ILE A 62 -0.16 -2.28 5.84
N ILE A 63 0.52 -1.24 5.35
CA ILE A 63 0.51 0.10 5.96
C ILE A 63 -0.89 0.73 5.83
N ALA A 64 -1.49 0.68 4.64
CA ALA A 64 -2.83 1.22 4.36
C ALA A 64 -3.90 0.58 5.24
N ALA A 65 -3.88 -0.75 5.40
CA ALA A 65 -4.84 -1.44 6.26
C ALA A 65 -4.69 -1.02 7.73
N LEU A 66 -3.46 -0.86 8.23
CA LEU A 66 -3.26 -0.42 9.61
C LEU A 66 -3.65 1.04 9.84
N ILE A 67 -3.33 1.94 8.90
CA ILE A 67 -3.83 3.32 8.92
C ILE A 67 -5.36 3.29 8.97
N ALA A 68 -6.00 2.53 8.08
CA ALA A 68 -7.46 2.49 8.00
C ALA A 68 -8.11 1.87 9.25
N LEU A 69 -7.44 0.97 9.98
CA LEU A 69 -7.90 0.48 11.29
C LEU A 69 -7.70 1.51 12.42
N GLY A 70 -6.98 2.59 12.14
CA GLY A 70 -6.75 3.71 13.03
C GLY A 70 -5.51 3.58 13.91
N TYR A 71 -4.51 2.84 13.45
CA TYR A 71 -3.19 2.81 14.07
C TYR A 71 -2.41 4.09 13.72
N GLU A 72 -1.64 4.58 14.70
CA GLU A 72 -0.66 5.66 14.51
C GLU A 72 0.60 5.12 13.83
N VAL A 73 1.33 5.98 13.11
CA VAL A 73 2.47 5.57 12.29
C VAL A 73 3.57 4.89 13.12
N GLU A 74 3.81 5.33 14.36
CA GLU A 74 4.79 4.66 15.23
C GLU A 74 4.36 3.24 15.64
N GLN A 75 3.06 3.01 15.85
CA GLN A 75 2.54 1.66 16.12
C GLN A 75 2.70 0.75 14.90
N ILE A 76 2.40 1.28 13.71
CA ILE A 76 2.61 0.59 12.44
C ILE A 76 4.09 0.24 12.29
N HIS A 77 4.97 1.18 12.55
CA HIS A 77 6.41 0.98 12.44
C HIS A 77 6.95 -0.07 13.41
N ALA A 78 6.42 -0.14 14.64
CA ALA A 78 6.78 -1.19 15.60
C ALA A 78 6.45 -2.59 15.06
N LEU A 79 5.22 -2.80 14.56
CA LEU A 79 4.81 -4.05 13.91
C LEU A 79 5.66 -4.35 12.67
N TYR A 80 5.96 -3.33 11.87
CA TYR A 80 6.74 -3.47 10.65
C TYR A 80 8.17 -3.92 10.94
N LYS A 81 8.82 -3.33 11.96
CA LYS A 81 10.14 -3.75 12.47
C LYS A 81 10.15 -5.19 12.95
N GLU A 82 9.07 -5.63 13.58
CA GLU A 82 8.97 -6.98 14.08
C GLU A 82 8.85 -8.01 12.96
N HIS A 83 7.90 -7.81 12.04
CA HIS A 83 7.49 -8.87 11.13
C HIS A 83 8.21 -8.84 9.78
N VAL A 84 8.43 -7.66 9.18
CA VAL A 84 8.92 -7.57 7.79
C VAL A 84 10.34 -8.13 7.64
N PRO A 85 11.32 -7.80 8.50
CA PRO A 85 12.65 -8.43 8.42
C PRO A 85 12.60 -9.96 8.55
N ARG A 86 11.69 -10.52 9.36
CA ARG A 86 11.53 -11.98 9.50
C ARG A 86 11.01 -12.61 8.20
N ILE A 87 10.04 -11.98 7.55
CA ILE A 87 9.54 -12.40 6.23
C ILE A 87 10.67 -12.34 5.19
N MET A 88 11.42 -11.24 5.18
CA MET A 88 12.45 -11.01 4.17
C MET A 88 13.68 -11.92 4.35
N LYS A 89 13.98 -12.31 5.60
CA LYS A 89 15.04 -13.29 5.93
C LYS A 89 14.71 -14.73 5.52
N ALA A 90 13.43 -15.10 5.38
CA ALA A 90 13.07 -16.45 4.96
C ALA A 90 13.54 -16.73 3.52
N LYS A 91 14.13 -17.91 3.29
CA LYS A 91 14.83 -18.24 2.02
C LYS A 91 13.94 -18.88 0.96
N THR A 92 12.82 -19.49 1.34
CA THR A 92 11.95 -20.24 0.42
C THR A 92 10.60 -19.56 0.28
N ALA A 93 9.92 -19.78 -0.84
CA ALA A 93 8.60 -19.23 -1.07
C ALA A 93 7.58 -19.65 -0.01
N ARG A 94 7.66 -20.91 0.43
CA ARG A 94 6.85 -21.43 1.54
C ARG A 94 7.17 -20.71 2.85
N GLY A 95 8.46 -20.57 3.18
CA GLY A 95 8.89 -19.89 4.41
C GLY A 95 8.44 -18.43 4.46
N LYS A 96 8.60 -17.69 3.35
CA LYS A 96 8.13 -16.31 3.20
C LYS A 96 6.61 -16.21 3.36
N SER A 97 5.86 -17.11 2.72
CA SER A 97 4.39 -17.14 2.79
C SER A 97 3.88 -17.46 4.20
N ASN A 98 4.54 -18.40 4.90
CA ASN A 98 4.19 -18.73 6.28
C ASN A 98 4.48 -17.55 7.23
N ALA A 99 5.61 -16.88 7.07
CA ALA A 99 5.93 -15.70 7.88
C ALA A 99 4.95 -14.54 7.61
N LEU A 100 4.54 -14.35 6.36
CA LEU A 100 3.53 -13.36 5.97
C LEU A 100 2.14 -13.73 6.53
N GLN A 101 1.77 -15.01 6.50
CA GLN A 101 0.55 -15.49 7.14
C GLN A 101 0.56 -15.24 8.65
N LYS A 102 1.70 -15.45 9.31
CA LYS A 102 1.85 -15.17 10.75
C LYS A 102 1.69 -13.68 11.06
N LEU A 103 2.30 -12.79 10.26
CA LEU A 103 2.04 -11.35 10.34
C LEU A 103 0.54 -11.08 10.22
N ALA A 104 -0.10 -11.62 9.18
CA ALA A 104 -1.50 -11.35 8.91
C ALA A 104 -2.41 -11.79 10.07
N GLN A 105 -2.14 -12.97 10.64
CA GLN A 105 -2.88 -13.49 11.80
C GLN A 105 -2.63 -12.66 13.07
N ASP A 106 -1.37 -12.32 13.36
CA ASP A 106 -1.01 -11.61 14.60
C ASP A 106 -1.56 -10.18 14.63
N VAL A 107 -1.55 -9.53 13.46
CA VAL A 107 -1.89 -8.12 13.32
C VAL A 107 -3.37 -7.91 13.02
N PHE A 108 -3.91 -8.66 12.06
CA PHE A 108 -5.27 -8.45 11.57
C PHE A 108 -6.27 -9.47 12.10
N GLN A 109 -5.82 -10.64 12.57
CA GLN A 109 -6.70 -11.68 13.12
C GLN A 109 -7.88 -11.96 12.17
N ASP A 110 -9.09 -12.12 12.73
CA ASP A 110 -10.33 -12.33 11.96
C ASP A 110 -11.01 -11.02 11.54
N LYS A 111 -10.31 -9.89 11.63
CA LYS A 111 -10.89 -8.57 11.38
C LYS A 111 -11.46 -8.47 9.97
N LYS A 112 -12.62 -7.83 9.89
CA LYS A 112 -13.37 -7.63 8.64
C LYS A 112 -13.31 -6.18 8.19
N PHE A 113 -13.62 -5.97 6.92
CA PHE A 113 -13.51 -4.67 6.28
C PHE A 113 -14.43 -3.59 6.89
N GLY A 114 -15.54 -3.98 7.52
CA GLY A 114 -16.41 -3.07 8.27
C GLY A 114 -15.77 -2.46 9.52
N GLU A 115 -14.59 -2.92 9.95
CA GLU A 115 -13.83 -2.32 11.06
C GLU A 115 -12.92 -1.16 10.63
N PHE A 116 -12.78 -0.90 9.33
CA PHE A 116 -12.02 0.26 8.85
C PHE A 116 -12.74 1.56 9.19
N LYS A 117 -11.95 2.56 9.61
CA LYS A 117 -12.41 3.89 10.02
C LYS A 117 -12.39 4.91 8.88
N THR A 118 -11.86 4.53 7.71
CA THR A 118 -11.83 5.35 6.49
C THR A 118 -11.89 4.45 5.25
N GLY A 119 -12.15 5.02 4.08
CA GLY A 119 -12.18 4.29 2.82
C GLY A 119 -10.84 3.61 2.54
N VAL A 120 -10.88 2.40 1.97
CA VAL A 120 -9.66 1.60 1.71
C VAL A 120 -9.68 0.96 0.34
N GLY A 121 -8.49 0.79 -0.25
CA GLY A 121 -8.26 -0.06 -1.41
C GLY A 121 -7.01 -0.91 -1.24
N ILE A 122 -7.17 -2.23 -1.10
CA ILE A 122 -6.06 -3.19 -1.08
C ILE A 122 -5.99 -3.87 -2.44
N VAL A 123 -4.91 -3.62 -3.18
CA VAL A 123 -4.77 -4.09 -4.57
C VAL A 123 -4.16 -5.48 -4.63
N THR A 124 -4.78 -6.38 -5.37
CA THR A 124 -4.25 -7.71 -5.72
C THR A 124 -4.45 -7.98 -7.21
N THR A 125 -3.83 -9.04 -7.72
CA THR A 125 -4.04 -9.50 -9.10
C THR A 125 -4.58 -10.93 -9.08
N LYS A 126 -5.67 -11.17 -9.82
CA LYS A 126 -6.20 -12.50 -10.09
C LYS A 126 -5.25 -13.24 -11.01
N TRP A 127 -4.73 -14.37 -10.53
CA TRP A 127 -3.73 -15.14 -11.27
C TRP A 127 -4.31 -15.77 -12.54
N VAL A 128 -5.48 -16.40 -12.44
CA VAL A 128 -6.03 -17.22 -13.53
C VAL A 128 -6.58 -16.37 -14.68
N ILE A 129 -7.21 -15.24 -14.36
CA ILE A 129 -7.87 -14.38 -15.36
C ILE A 129 -7.15 -13.05 -15.60
N GLU A 130 -5.97 -12.87 -14.99
CA GLU A 130 -5.04 -11.76 -15.28
C GLU A 130 -5.65 -10.36 -15.14
N GLN A 131 -6.55 -10.20 -14.15
CA GLN A 131 -7.26 -8.95 -13.87
C GLN A 131 -7.01 -8.46 -12.44
N PRO A 132 -7.11 -7.14 -12.19
CA PRO A 132 -7.05 -6.62 -10.82
C PRO A 132 -8.23 -7.12 -9.98
N MET A 133 -7.97 -7.35 -8.69
CA MET A 133 -9.00 -7.47 -7.66
C MET A 133 -8.64 -6.52 -6.53
N ILE A 134 -9.51 -5.54 -6.28
CA ILE A 134 -9.25 -4.51 -5.27
C ILE A 134 -10.25 -4.70 -4.15
N PHE A 135 -9.76 -5.07 -2.97
CA PHE A 135 -10.59 -5.21 -1.79
C PHE A 135 -10.93 -3.83 -1.23
N LYS A 136 -12.21 -3.62 -0.93
CA LYS A 136 -12.78 -2.34 -0.53
C LYS A 136 -13.75 -2.55 0.63
N GLY A 137 -13.88 -1.55 1.49
CA GLY A 137 -14.70 -1.64 2.70
C GLY A 137 -16.02 -0.86 2.65
N SER A 138 -16.37 -0.25 1.52
CA SER A 138 -17.59 0.54 1.41
C SER A 138 -18.27 0.41 0.05
N VAL A 139 -19.60 0.28 0.09
CA VAL A 139 -20.45 0.17 -1.10
C VAL A 139 -20.34 1.40 -2.00
N VAL A 140 -19.97 2.56 -1.47
CA VAL A 140 -19.74 3.77 -2.28
C VAL A 140 -18.57 3.61 -3.26
N GLN A 141 -17.69 2.64 -3.03
CA GLN A 141 -16.56 2.31 -3.91
C GLN A 141 -16.89 1.19 -4.94
N ALA A 142 -18.15 0.72 -5.03
CA ALA A 142 -18.52 -0.50 -5.75
C ALA A 142 -18.49 -0.40 -7.30
N HIS A 143 -18.22 0.78 -7.90
CA HIS A 143 -18.22 1.00 -9.36
C HIS A 143 -19.45 0.38 -10.05
N GLY A 144 -20.66 0.73 -9.61
CA GLY A 144 -21.91 0.28 -10.22
C GLY A 144 -22.39 -1.12 -9.82
N ARG A 145 -21.58 -1.92 -9.10
CA ARG A 145 -21.98 -3.24 -8.58
C ARG A 145 -22.52 -3.19 -7.15
N THR A 146 -23.39 -2.23 -6.85
CA THR A 146 -23.87 -1.97 -5.49
C THR A 146 -24.76 -3.11 -4.95
N GLY A 147 -25.59 -3.72 -5.81
CA GLY A 147 -26.53 -4.77 -5.39
C GLY A 147 -25.89 -6.11 -4.98
N THR A 148 -24.65 -6.36 -5.38
CA THR A 148 -23.88 -7.57 -5.02
C THR A 148 -22.60 -7.24 -4.26
N PHE A 149 -22.49 -6.01 -3.76
CA PHE A 149 -21.32 -5.58 -3.02
C PHE A 149 -21.25 -6.30 -1.67
N ALA A 150 -20.09 -6.90 -1.40
CA ALA A 150 -19.74 -7.44 -0.11
C ALA A 150 -18.39 -6.86 0.30
N ASP A 151 -18.31 -6.31 1.52
CA ASP A 151 -17.08 -5.73 2.06
C ASP A 151 -15.93 -6.75 1.96
N GLY A 152 -14.82 -6.33 1.35
CA GLY A 152 -13.67 -7.22 1.13
C GLY A 152 -14.00 -8.49 0.33
N PHE A 153 -15.07 -8.50 -0.48
CA PHE A 153 -15.63 -9.70 -1.10
C PHE A 153 -15.94 -10.83 -0.09
N GLY A 154 -16.24 -10.50 1.18
CA GLY A 154 -16.44 -11.46 2.27
C GLY A 154 -15.16 -11.96 2.96
N CYS A 155 -13.99 -11.62 2.42
CA CYS A 155 -12.70 -12.04 2.95
C CYS A 155 -12.31 -11.25 4.23
N THR A 156 -11.36 -11.77 4.99
CA THR A 156 -10.75 -11.02 6.11
C THR A 156 -9.75 -9.98 5.59
N ILE A 157 -9.41 -9.01 6.44
CA ILE A 157 -8.30 -8.09 6.17
C ILE A 157 -6.99 -8.88 6.04
N ALA A 158 -6.80 -9.90 6.88
CA ALA A 158 -5.64 -10.79 6.82
C ALA A 158 -5.48 -11.46 5.44
N ASP A 159 -6.57 -11.98 4.86
CA ASP A 159 -6.57 -12.58 3.53
C ASP A 159 -6.19 -11.59 2.44
N ALA A 160 -6.79 -10.39 2.46
CA ALA A 160 -6.54 -9.35 1.48
C ALA A 160 -5.08 -8.85 1.51
N VAL A 161 -4.55 -8.58 2.71
CA VAL A 161 -3.17 -8.14 2.89
C VAL A 161 -2.18 -9.23 2.50
N GLN A 162 -2.42 -10.49 2.91
CA GLN A 162 -1.57 -11.61 2.52
C GLN A 162 -1.55 -11.78 1.00
N ALA A 163 -2.71 -11.73 0.35
CA ALA A 163 -2.81 -11.82 -1.11
C ALA A 163 -2.06 -10.66 -1.82
N SER A 164 -2.22 -9.43 -1.33
CA SER A 164 -1.56 -8.25 -1.89
C SER A 164 -0.04 -8.31 -1.78
N CYS A 165 0.51 -9.05 -0.81
CA CYS A 165 1.95 -9.21 -0.60
C CYS A 165 2.52 -10.53 -1.19
N SER A 166 1.70 -11.34 -1.87
CA SER A 166 2.12 -12.64 -2.42
C SER A 166 2.86 -12.49 -3.76
N ALA A 167 4.07 -11.92 -3.71
CA ALA A 167 4.90 -11.69 -4.89
C ALA A 167 5.48 -13.00 -5.44
N TYR A 168 4.71 -13.68 -6.29
CA TYR A 168 5.12 -14.92 -6.94
C TYR A 168 6.38 -14.70 -7.82
N PRO A 169 7.31 -15.66 -7.96
CA PRO A 169 7.39 -16.95 -7.28
C PRO A 169 8.08 -16.90 -5.90
N PHE A 170 8.42 -15.72 -5.38
CA PHE A 170 9.07 -15.58 -4.06
C PHE A 170 8.12 -15.81 -2.89
N PHE A 171 6.82 -15.69 -3.14
CA PHE A 171 5.76 -16.12 -2.25
C PHE A 171 4.87 -17.11 -3.00
N LYS A 172 4.13 -17.92 -2.26
CA LYS A 172 3.06 -18.74 -2.80
C LYS A 172 1.87 -17.83 -3.12
N ARG A 173 1.15 -18.21 -4.18
CA ARG A 173 -0.16 -17.65 -4.50
C ARG A 173 -1.11 -17.88 -3.32
N LYS A 174 -1.99 -16.93 -3.05
CA LYS A 174 -3.00 -17.01 -1.99
C LYS A 174 -4.34 -17.35 -2.64
N ILE A 175 -5.02 -18.37 -2.13
CA ILE A 175 -6.40 -18.67 -2.51
C ILE A 175 -7.31 -18.04 -1.45
N VAL A 176 -8.33 -17.31 -1.90
CA VAL A 176 -9.38 -16.77 -1.03
C VAL A 176 -10.73 -17.30 -1.47
N THR A 177 -11.66 -17.42 -0.51
CA THR A 177 -13.05 -17.76 -0.77
C THR A 177 -13.89 -16.50 -0.63
N THR A 178 -14.60 -16.10 -1.67
CA THR A 178 -15.47 -14.92 -1.61
C THR A 178 -16.79 -15.24 -0.90
N ALA A 179 -17.57 -14.20 -0.57
CA ALA A 179 -18.92 -14.33 -0.02
C ALA A 179 -19.85 -15.21 -0.88
N ASN A 180 -19.61 -15.28 -2.19
CA ASN A 180 -20.39 -16.10 -3.13
C ASN A 180 -19.91 -17.57 -3.19
N GLY A 181 -18.87 -17.94 -2.43
CA GLY A 181 -18.25 -19.26 -2.47
C GLY A 181 -17.17 -19.45 -3.54
N ASP A 182 -16.91 -18.42 -4.36
CA ASP A 182 -15.89 -18.51 -5.42
C ASP A 182 -14.48 -18.65 -4.82
N GLN A 183 -13.70 -19.60 -5.34
CA GLN A 183 -12.27 -19.74 -5.07
C GLN A 183 -11.48 -18.85 -6.04
N VAL A 184 -10.75 -17.87 -5.53
CA VAL A 184 -9.96 -16.95 -6.36
C VAL A 184 -8.49 -17.07 -6.00
N GLU A 185 -7.66 -17.42 -7.00
CA GLU A 185 -6.21 -17.38 -6.87
C GLU A 185 -5.68 -15.96 -7.06
N LEU A 186 -5.00 -15.45 -6.04
CA LEU A 186 -4.47 -14.10 -5.98
C LEU A 186 -2.95 -14.09 -5.80
N ILE A 187 -2.34 -13.08 -6.40
CA ILE A 187 -0.94 -12.69 -6.24
C ILE A 187 -0.83 -11.19 -5.94
N ASP A 188 0.41 -10.76 -5.69
CA ASP A 188 0.75 -9.38 -5.38
C ASP A 188 0.15 -8.39 -6.38
N GLY A 189 -0.45 -7.31 -5.86
CA GLY A 189 -1.07 -6.27 -6.68
C GLY A 189 -0.07 -5.49 -7.53
N GLY A 190 1.22 -5.60 -7.23
CA GLY A 190 2.28 -4.94 -7.97
C GLY A 190 2.39 -5.36 -9.44
N TYR A 191 1.82 -6.52 -9.79
CA TYR A 191 1.70 -6.94 -11.19
C TYR A 191 0.73 -6.07 -12.00
N CYS A 192 -0.34 -5.57 -11.38
CA CYS A 192 -1.31 -4.71 -12.06
C CYS A 192 -1.14 -3.23 -11.70
N ALA A 193 -0.92 -2.87 -10.44
CA ALA A 193 -0.70 -1.50 -9.98
C ALA A 193 0.21 -1.46 -8.74
N ASN A 194 1.52 -1.50 -8.96
CA ASN A 194 2.51 -1.28 -7.91
C ASN A 194 2.45 0.15 -7.35
N ASN A 195 2.00 1.12 -8.16
CA ASN A 195 1.51 2.42 -7.73
C ASN A 195 -0.02 2.47 -7.88
N PRO A 196 -0.80 2.41 -6.78
CA PRO A 196 -2.25 2.31 -6.85
C PRO A 196 -2.97 3.66 -7.06
N THR A 197 -2.24 4.76 -7.32
CA THR A 197 -2.81 6.11 -7.36
C THR A 197 -3.95 6.25 -8.36
N LEU A 198 -3.83 5.64 -9.55
CA LEU A 198 -4.88 5.71 -10.57
C LEU A 198 -6.19 5.03 -10.14
N TYR A 199 -6.09 3.89 -9.46
CA TYR A 199 -7.28 3.24 -8.90
C TYR A 199 -7.91 4.05 -7.79
N ALA A 200 -7.08 4.69 -6.95
CA ALA A 200 -7.56 5.56 -5.88
C ALA A 200 -8.28 6.81 -6.44
N ILE A 201 -7.74 7.43 -7.49
CA ILE A 201 -8.38 8.54 -8.20
C ILE A 201 -9.70 8.10 -8.85
N ALA A 202 -9.73 6.92 -9.48
CA ALA A 202 -10.96 6.38 -10.07
C ALA A 202 -12.04 6.15 -9.00
N ASP A 203 -11.67 5.62 -7.82
CA ASP A 203 -12.59 5.47 -6.70
C ASP A 203 -13.13 6.83 -6.23
N ALA A 204 -12.24 7.81 -6.00
CA ALA A 204 -12.64 9.14 -5.55
C ALA A 204 -13.57 9.84 -6.56
N THR A 205 -13.22 9.83 -7.85
CA THR A 205 -13.91 10.65 -8.86
C THR A 205 -15.11 9.96 -9.50
N VAL A 206 -15.04 8.64 -9.72
CA VAL A 206 -16.09 7.89 -10.43
C VAL A 206 -17.07 7.27 -9.45
N ALA A 207 -16.56 6.53 -8.45
CA ALA A 207 -17.42 5.81 -7.51
C ALA A 207 -17.99 6.73 -6.43
N MET A 208 -17.12 7.50 -5.77
CA MET A 208 -17.49 8.45 -4.72
C MET A 208 -17.96 9.81 -5.27
N LYS A 209 -17.85 10.02 -6.59
CA LYS A 209 -18.32 11.22 -7.30
C LYS A 209 -17.72 12.54 -6.79
N ALA A 210 -16.51 12.51 -6.21
CA ALA A 210 -15.80 13.72 -5.84
C ALA A 210 -15.45 14.51 -7.10
N LEU A 211 -15.69 15.83 -7.07
CA LEU A 211 -15.24 16.74 -8.13
C LEU A 211 -13.72 16.74 -8.18
N ARG A 212 -13.15 16.66 -9.38
CA ARG A 212 -11.68 16.55 -9.58
C ARG A 212 -10.92 17.69 -8.91
N ASP A 213 -11.45 18.92 -8.99
CA ASP A 213 -10.88 20.11 -8.35
C ASP A 213 -10.79 20.03 -6.83
N ASN A 214 -11.57 19.11 -6.24
CA ASN A 214 -11.61 18.86 -4.81
C ASN A 214 -10.81 17.63 -4.38
N VAL A 215 -10.29 16.84 -5.32
CA VAL A 215 -9.46 15.69 -4.97
C VAL A 215 -8.04 16.17 -4.65
N ARG A 216 -7.49 15.70 -3.52
CA ARG A 216 -6.11 15.96 -3.08
C ARG A 216 -5.42 14.63 -2.88
N VAL A 217 -4.38 14.36 -3.66
CA VAL A 217 -3.67 13.08 -3.62
C VAL A 217 -2.30 13.24 -3.00
N VAL A 218 -1.98 12.42 -2.00
CA VAL A 218 -0.63 12.20 -1.52
C VAL A 218 -0.22 10.79 -1.92
N SER A 219 0.75 10.68 -2.82
CA SER A 219 1.24 9.41 -3.34
C SER A 219 2.67 9.17 -2.87
N ILE A 220 2.86 8.13 -2.05
CA ILE A 220 4.13 7.85 -1.38
C ILE A 220 4.72 6.56 -1.92
N GLY A 221 5.97 6.67 -2.36
CA GLY A 221 6.72 5.57 -2.92
C GLY A 221 7.50 4.87 -1.84
N VAL A 222 8.40 4.02 -2.30
CA VAL A 222 9.37 3.38 -1.42
C VAL A 222 10.80 3.93 -1.62
N GLY A 223 10.96 4.94 -2.48
CA GLY A 223 12.25 5.45 -2.94
C GLY A 223 12.87 4.57 -4.04
N VAL A 224 13.75 5.17 -4.83
CA VAL A 224 14.50 4.49 -5.89
C VAL A 224 15.96 4.38 -5.44
N TYR A 225 16.52 3.17 -5.50
CA TYR A 225 17.86 2.87 -4.99
C TYR A 225 18.67 2.07 -6.01
N PRO A 226 20.01 2.07 -5.92
CA PRO A 226 20.85 1.25 -6.76
C PRO A 226 20.66 -0.23 -6.42
N GLU A 227 20.86 -1.12 -7.40
CA GLU A 227 20.86 -2.56 -7.15
C GLU A 227 22.10 -2.96 -6.31
N PRO A 228 21.97 -3.84 -5.31
CA PRO A 228 23.10 -4.39 -4.58
C PRO A 228 24.14 -5.04 -5.53
N LYS A 229 25.43 -4.80 -5.27
CA LYS A 229 26.50 -5.50 -5.99
C LYS A 229 26.40 -7.00 -5.70
N PRO A 230 26.35 -7.87 -6.73
CA PRO A 230 26.27 -9.31 -6.52
C PRO A 230 27.56 -9.82 -5.85
N SER A 231 27.44 -10.62 -4.79
CA SER A 231 28.56 -11.43 -4.30
C SER A 231 28.88 -12.56 -5.30
N LEU A 232 30.08 -13.15 -5.25
CA LEU A 232 30.48 -14.26 -6.14
C LEU A 232 29.49 -15.45 -6.13
N LEU A 233 28.93 -15.79 -4.96
CA LEU A 233 27.85 -16.78 -4.83
C LEU A 233 26.52 -16.30 -5.42
N TYR A 234 26.20 -15.02 -5.24
CA TYR A 234 25.01 -14.38 -5.79
C TYR A 234 25.10 -14.21 -7.32
N TRP A 235 26.30 -14.16 -7.90
CA TRP A 235 26.48 -14.14 -9.36
C TRP A 235 25.89 -15.38 -10.02
N PHE A 236 26.03 -16.56 -9.41
CA PHE A 236 25.36 -17.79 -9.86
C PHE A 236 23.84 -17.76 -9.62
N ALA A 237 23.37 -17.17 -8.52
CA ALA A 237 21.93 -16.99 -8.26
C ALA A 237 21.29 -15.93 -9.18
N LYS A 238 22.04 -14.93 -9.63
CA LYS A 238 21.61 -13.87 -10.57
C LYS A 238 21.32 -14.41 -11.98
N LYS A 239 21.72 -15.65 -12.28
CA LYS A 239 21.24 -16.41 -13.46
C LYS A 239 19.77 -16.86 -13.34
N LEU A 240 19.13 -16.75 -12.18
CA LEU A 240 17.68 -16.89 -12.07
C LEU A 240 17.02 -15.58 -12.56
N VAL A 241 16.74 -15.54 -13.85
CA VAL A 241 16.06 -14.46 -14.61
C VAL A 241 14.84 -13.86 -13.88
N SER A 242 14.16 -14.64 -13.03
CA SER A 242 12.91 -14.30 -12.35
C SER A 242 12.99 -13.14 -11.35
N VAL A 243 14.08 -12.97 -10.57
CA VAL A 243 14.17 -11.90 -9.54
C VAL A 243 14.27 -10.52 -10.20
N LYS A 244 15.23 -10.39 -11.12
CA LYS A 244 15.49 -9.15 -11.82
C LYS A 244 14.30 -8.77 -12.69
N LEU A 245 13.70 -9.76 -13.36
CA LEU A 245 12.48 -9.55 -14.13
C LEU A 245 11.35 -9.04 -13.24
N LEU A 246 11.09 -9.67 -12.09
CA LEU A 246 10.04 -9.20 -11.18
C LEU A 246 10.28 -7.75 -10.71
N GLN A 247 11.46 -7.44 -10.21
CA GLN A 247 11.80 -6.08 -9.77
C GLN A 247 11.61 -5.06 -10.89
N LYS A 248 12.07 -5.37 -12.11
CA LYS A 248 11.88 -4.51 -13.27
C LYS A 248 10.42 -4.40 -13.65
N THR A 249 9.64 -5.48 -13.61
CA THR A 249 8.19 -5.45 -13.87
C THR A 249 7.47 -4.53 -12.89
N LEU A 250 7.76 -4.63 -11.59
CA LEU A 250 7.16 -3.77 -10.57
C LEU A 250 7.55 -2.30 -10.75
N GLU A 251 8.82 -2.04 -11.07
CA GLU A 251 9.31 -0.67 -11.32
C GLU A 251 8.68 -0.09 -12.60
N ILE A 252 8.67 -0.84 -13.70
CA ILE A 252 8.01 -0.44 -14.95
C ILE A 252 6.53 -0.15 -14.69
N ASN A 253 5.83 -1.01 -13.94
CA ASN A 253 4.44 -0.79 -13.58
C ASN A 253 4.27 0.52 -12.77
N THR A 254 5.11 0.74 -11.75
CA THR A 254 5.11 1.97 -10.93
C THR A 254 5.25 3.22 -11.80
N GLN A 255 6.25 3.24 -12.67
CA GLN A 255 6.53 4.39 -13.55
C GLN A 255 5.43 4.58 -14.60
N SER A 256 4.90 3.49 -15.16
CA SER A 256 3.85 3.55 -16.18
C SER A 256 2.53 4.10 -15.60
N MET A 257 2.14 3.63 -14.41
CA MET A 257 0.96 4.13 -13.70
C MET A 257 1.11 5.61 -13.33
N ASP A 258 2.31 6.02 -12.89
CA ASP A 258 2.56 7.42 -12.56
C ASP A 258 2.54 8.33 -13.80
N GLN A 259 3.15 7.90 -14.91
CA GLN A 259 3.09 8.62 -16.18
C GLN A 259 1.66 8.79 -16.69
N LEU A 260 0.86 7.71 -16.69
CA LEU A 260 -0.55 7.77 -17.07
C LEU A 260 -1.34 8.72 -16.16
N ARG A 261 -1.04 8.73 -14.86
CA ARG A 261 -1.64 9.66 -13.89
C ARG A 261 -1.31 11.12 -14.22
N VAL A 262 -0.07 11.45 -14.57
CA VAL A 262 0.28 12.80 -15.05
C VAL A 262 -0.52 13.16 -16.29
N ILE A 263 -0.63 12.25 -17.26
CA ILE A 263 -1.25 12.53 -18.57
C ILE A 263 -2.77 12.70 -18.44
N MET A 264 -3.43 11.76 -17.76
CA MET A 264 -4.90 11.68 -17.70
C MET A 264 -5.53 12.56 -16.63
N PHE A 265 -4.77 12.85 -15.55
CA PHE A 265 -5.28 13.53 -14.36
C PHE A 265 -4.37 14.69 -13.93
N LYS A 266 -3.82 15.43 -14.89
CA LYS A 266 -2.98 16.63 -14.65
C LYS A 266 -3.69 17.70 -13.81
N ASP A 267 -5.02 17.73 -13.88
CA ASP A 267 -5.92 18.63 -13.15
C ASP A 267 -6.05 18.26 -11.67
N ILE A 268 -5.82 16.99 -11.32
CA ILE A 268 -5.91 16.52 -9.93
C ILE A 268 -4.61 16.84 -9.19
N GLN A 269 -4.76 17.72 -8.20
CA GLN A 269 -3.69 18.12 -7.30
C GLN A 269 -3.07 16.90 -6.60
N THR A 270 -1.79 16.61 -6.92
CA THR A 270 -1.07 15.44 -6.44
C THR A 270 0.32 15.80 -5.91
N VAL A 271 0.65 15.38 -4.69
CA VAL A 271 2.02 15.41 -4.14
C VAL A 271 2.59 14.00 -4.20
N ARG A 272 3.62 13.80 -5.03
CA ARG A 272 4.36 12.53 -5.13
C ARG A 272 5.66 12.62 -4.32
N ILE A 273 5.88 11.69 -3.40
CA ILE A 273 7.11 11.59 -2.59
C ILE A 273 7.76 10.23 -2.83
N SER A 274 8.84 10.21 -3.61
CA SER A 274 9.64 9.01 -3.89
C SER A 274 10.97 9.42 -4.49
N ASP A 275 11.91 9.79 -3.63
CA ASP A 275 13.21 10.31 -4.06
C ASP A 275 14.13 9.21 -4.59
N VAL A 276 15.05 9.64 -5.46
CA VAL A 276 16.09 8.78 -6.04
C VAL A 276 17.37 8.94 -5.22
N PHE A 277 17.97 7.81 -4.84
CA PHE A 277 19.23 7.76 -4.12
C PHE A 277 20.26 7.04 -4.99
N GLU A 278 21.38 7.70 -5.31
CA GLU A 278 22.37 7.17 -6.26
C GLU A 278 23.59 6.53 -5.59
N LYS A 279 23.82 6.82 -4.30
CA LYS A 279 25.02 6.38 -3.58
C LYS A 279 25.07 4.85 -3.46
N PRO A 280 26.19 4.17 -3.82
CA PRO A 280 26.28 2.71 -3.77
C PRO A 280 26.00 2.10 -2.39
N GLU A 281 26.37 2.78 -1.31
CA GLU A 281 26.05 2.39 0.07
C GLU A 281 24.53 2.32 0.36
N MET A 282 23.70 2.98 -0.45
CA MET A 282 22.23 2.92 -0.38
C MET A 282 21.65 1.71 -1.12
N ALA A 283 22.49 0.86 -1.72
CA ALA A 283 22.00 -0.26 -2.49
C ALA A 283 21.19 -1.25 -1.64
N THR A 284 19.95 -1.46 -2.05
CA THR A 284 18.95 -2.26 -1.34
C THR A 284 18.00 -2.91 -2.34
N ASP A 285 17.35 -3.99 -1.93
CA ASP A 285 16.32 -4.65 -2.71
C ASP A 285 15.02 -4.86 -1.89
N LEU A 286 14.04 -5.51 -2.51
CA LEU A 286 12.73 -5.81 -1.90
C LEU A 286 12.83 -6.73 -0.67
N PHE A 287 13.94 -7.47 -0.51
CA PHE A 287 14.16 -8.50 0.51
C PHE A 287 15.23 -8.09 1.55
N GLU A 288 15.58 -6.80 1.62
CA GLU A 288 16.47 -6.27 2.65
C GLU A 288 15.91 -6.56 4.06
N HIS A 289 16.79 -6.99 4.95
CA HIS A 289 16.44 -7.37 6.32
C HIS A 289 17.50 -6.94 7.34
N ASN A 290 18.56 -6.25 6.90
CA ASN A 290 19.52 -5.60 7.78
C ASN A 290 18.89 -4.36 8.41
N MET A 291 18.68 -4.41 9.72
CA MET A 291 18.03 -3.32 10.46
C MET A 291 18.76 -1.97 10.37
N ALA A 292 20.08 -1.94 10.25
CA ALA A 292 20.81 -0.69 10.10
C ALA A 292 20.48 -0.02 8.76
N LYS A 293 20.40 -0.79 7.67
CA LYS A 293 20.00 -0.28 6.36
C LYS A 293 18.53 0.13 6.32
N LEU A 294 17.64 -0.68 6.89
CA LEU A 294 16.21 -0.36 6.96
C LEU A 294 15.96 0.93 7.76
N ASN A 295 16.73 1.14 8.83
CA ASN A 295 16.73 2.40 9.57
C ASN A 295 17.17 3.60 8.70
N ILE A 296 18.20 3.44 7.87
CA ILE A 296 18.61 4.47 6.91
C ILE A 296 17.48 4.77 5.92
N LEU A 297 16.76 3.76 5.41
CA LEU A 297 15.62 3.98 4.50
C LEU A 297 14.54 4.85 5.15
N ARG A 298 14.23 4.60 6.44
CA ARG A 298 13.28 5.43 7.20
C ARG A 298 13.75 6.87 7.35
N GLN A 299 15.03 7.09 7.63
CA GLN A 299 15.60 8.44 7.71
C GLN A 299 15.48 9.16 6.36
N ARG A 300 15.81 8.49 5.26
CA ARG A 300 15.63 9.03 3.90
C ARG A 300 14.20 9.38 3.57
N GLY A 301 13.24 8.58 4.02
CA GLY A 301 11.81 8.92 3.92
C GLY A 301 11.49 10.21 4.64
N SER A 302 11.98 10.36 5.86
CA SER A 302 11.79 11.58 6.68
C SER A 302 12.42 12.80 6.01
N GLU A 303 13.63 12.68 5.49
CA GLU A 303 14.31 13.75 4.73
C GLU A 303 13.55 14.12 3.44
N SER A 304 12.97 13.14 2.75
CA SER A 304 12.20 13.36 1.52
C SER A 304 10.93 14.17 1.77
N PHE A 305 10.39 14.17 2.98
CA PHE A 305 9.23 14.98 3.34
C PHE A 305 9.55 16.49 3.36
N ALA A 306 10.73 16.88 3.83
CA ALA A 306 11.04 18.27 4.19
C ALA A 306 10.80 19.27 3.05
N SER A 307 11.21 18.94 1.82
CA SER A 307 11.00 19.81 0.64
C SER A 307 9.55 19.90 0.18
N ARG A 308 8.67 18.99 0.64
CA ARG A 308 7.23 18.96 0.32
C ARG A 308 6.35 19.52 1.42
N GLU A 309 6.87 19.78 2.62
CA GLU A 309 6.07 20.21 3.77
C GLU A 309 5.16 21.42 3.48
N PRO A 310 5.63 22.53 2.86
CA PRO A 310 4.75 23.68 2.60
C PRO A 310 3.57 23.33 1.70
N LEU A 311 3.80 22.46 0.69
CA LEU A 311 2.77 22.00 -0.23
C LEU A 311 1.79 21.04 0.47
N LEU A 312 2.30 20.14 1.31
CA LEU A 312 1.49 19.21 2.09
C LEU A 312 0.61 19.92 3.12
N ARG A 313 1.12 20.96 3.79
CA ARG A 313 0.32 21.82 4.68
C ARG A 313 -0.85 22.44 3.91
N LYS A 314 -0.59 23.03 2.74
CA LYS A 314 -1.63 23.60 1.88
C LYS A 314 -2.65 22.55 1.40
N PHE A 315 -2.21 21.31 1.19
CA PHE A 315 -3.06 20.24 0.66
C PHE A 315 -3.95 19.59 1.71
N LEU A 316 -3.49 19.51 2.96
CA LEU A 316 -4.09 18.67 3.98
C LEU A 316 -4.68 19.47 5.15
N CYS A 317 -4.09 20.60 5.53
CA CYS A 317 -4.56 21.46 6.62
C CYS A 317 -5.69 22.36 6.14
#